data_AF-A0A965VIK3-F1
#
_entry.id   AF-A0A965VIK3-F1
#
_cell.length_a   1.000
_cell.length_b   1.000
_cell.length_c   1.000
_cell.angle_alpha   90.00
_cell.angle_beta   90.00
_cell.angle_gamma   90.00
#
_symmetry.space_group_name_H-M   'P 1'
#
loop_
_entity.id
_entity.type
_entity.pdbx_description
1 polymer ?
#
loop_
_entity_poly.entity_id
_entity_poly.type
_entity_poly.pdbx_seq_one_letter_code
_entity_poly.pdbx_strand_id
1 'polypeptide(L)'
;MAEALAALLPGVPVELGFLEVIGPSIHDALHKLADRGCPQVVAAPLLLFAAGHAKRDVPEAIVAAAAATGQRVVQAEPLGCHADVVSASRERRRQALALLPALDPGETDLVVVGRGSSDPAALGQLGEFAEASLAGDAVRPRRLLLGFVAAARPSLDEAIAAACDPGAGVVRRILVQPHLLFRGHVEEQVAAA
;
A
#
# COMPACT_ATOMS: atom_id res chain seq x y z
N MET A 1 9.73 11.02 -5.55
CA MET A 1 9.15 11.07 -4.18
C MET A 1 10.04 11.82 -3.20
N ALA A 2 11.32 11.46 -3.02
CA ALA A 2 12.21 12.24 -2.15
C ALA A 2 12.31 13.72 -2.53
N GLU A 3 12.39 14.05 -3.83
CA GLU A 3 12.37 15.45 -4.29
C GLU A 3 11.08 16.18 -3.89
N ALA A 4 9.93 15.53 -4.02
CA ALA A 4 8.64 16.10 -3.60
C ALA A 4 8.59 16.29 -2.08
N LEU A 5 9.10 15.34 -1.30
CA LEU A 5 9.19 15.48 0.16
C LEU A 5 10.15 16.60 0.57
N ALA A 6 11.30 16.72 -0.10
CA ALA A 6 12.26 17.80 0.13
C ALA A 6 11.66 19.18 -0.20
N ALA A 7 10.84 19.27 -1.25
CA ALA A 7 10.13 20.50 -1.59
C ALA A 7 9.07 20.87 -0.54
N LEU A 8 8.43 19.88 0.10
CA LEU A 8 7.47 20.08 1.18
C LEU A 8 8.14 20.40 2.54
N LEU A 9 9.43 20.09 2.69
CA LEU A 9 10.20 20.33 3.91
C LEU A 9 11.45 21.19 3.64
N PRO A 10 11.28 22.49 3.31
CA PRO A 10 12.42 23.37 3.04
C PRO A 10 13.41 23.41 4.20
N GLY A 11 14.69 23.19 3.90
CA GLY A 11 15.75 23.18 4.90
C GLY A 11 15.93 21.85 5.65
N VAL A 12 15.11 20.83 5.36
CA VAL A 12 15.28 19.48 5.90
C VAL A 12 15.98 18.59 4.86
N PRO A 13 17.19 18.07 5.17
CA PRO A 13 17.84 17.04 4.37
C PRO A 13 16.97 15.79 4.17
N VAL A 14 16.76 15.39 2.91
CA VAL A 14 16.04 14.18 2.54
C VAL A 14 16.94 13.29 1.70
N GLU A 15 17.05 12.02 2.06
CA GLU A 15 17.73 10.98 1.28
C GLU A 15 16.79 9.78 1.07
N LEU A 16 16.92 9.10 -0.07
CA LEU A 16 16.28 7.81 -0.28
C LEU A 16 17.17 6.71 0.30
N GLY A 17 16.55 5.70 0.89
CA GLY A 17 17.21 4.47 1.32
C GLY A 17 16.32 3.28 1.01
N PHE A 18 16.84 2.34 0.23
CA PHE A 18 16.17 1.11 -0.11
C PHE A 18 16.64 -0.01 0.82
N LEU A 19 15.70 -0.86 1.23
CA LEU A 19 16.03 -2.02 2.07
C LEU A 19 16.83 -3.06 1.27
N GLU A 20 16.45 -3.30 0.02
CA GLU A 20 17.02 -4.35 -0.83
C GLU A 20 16.86 -4.03 -2.33
N VAL A 21 17.51 -4.87 -3.17
CA VAL A 21 17.47 -4.91 -4.64
C VAL A 21 18.14 -3.73 -5.35
N ILE A 22 17.84 -2.50 -4.96
CA ILE A 22 18.37 -1.28 -5.58
C ILE A 22 19.05 -0.37 -4.55
N GLY A 23 19.91 0.52 -5.03
CA GLY A 23 20.58 1.52 -4.21
C GLY A 23 20.01 2.92 -4.41
N PRO A 24 20.32 3.87 -3.52
CA PRO A 24 21.17 3.74 -2.32
C PRO A 24 20.51 2.93 -1.17
N SER A 25 21.30 2.23 -0.36
CA SER A 25 20.79 1.48 0.79
C SER A 25 20.37 2.40 1.96
N ILE A 26 19.63 1.87 2.95
CA ILE A 26 19.34 2.59 4.21
C ILE A 26 20.64 3.05 4.89
N HIS A 27 21.68 2.21 4.86
CA HIS A 27 22.98 2.53 5.41
C HIS A 27 23.63 3.72 4.70
N ASP A 28 23.62 3.72 3.36
CA ASP A 28 24.18 4.82 2.55
C ASP A 28 23.42 6.13 2.79
N ALA A 29 22.09 6.05 2.88
CA ALA A 29 21.23 7.21 3.12
C ALA A 29 21.55 7.87 4.47
N LEU A 30 21.71 7.08 5.53
CA LEU A 30 22.04 7.59 6.86
C LEU A 30 23.45 8.18 6.93
N HIS A 31 24.44 7.57 6.27
CA HIS A 31 25.78 8.14 6.17
C HIS A 31 25.77 9.50 5.46
N LYS A 32 25.05 9.64 4.34
CA LYS A 32 24.91 10.93 3.66
C LYS A 32 24.26 12.00 4.55
N LEU A 33 23.26 11.63 5.34
CA LEU A 33 22.64 12.54 6.30
C LEU A 33 23.61 12.90 7.44
N ALA A 34 24.44 11.95 7.88
CA ALA A 34 25.45 12.20 8.90
C ALA A 34 26.54 13.17 8.39
N ASP A 35 27.02 12.99 7.16
CA ASP A 35 27.99 13.86 6.50
C ASP A 35 27.47 15.30 6.34
N ARG A 36 26.14 15.45 6.27
CA ARG A 36 25.44 16.75 6.24
C ARG A 36 25.17 17.33 7.63
N GLY A 37 25.67 16.68 8.68
CA GLY A 37 25.54 17.13 10.07
C GLY A 37 24.16 16.92 10.66
N CYS A 38 23.38 15.93 10.22
CA CYS A 38 22.08 15.60 10.81
C CYS A 38 22.23 14.64 12.01
N PRO A 39 22.07 15.09 13.27
CA PRO A 39 22.18 14.21 14.43
C PRO A 39 20.90 13.41 14.71
N GLN A 40 19.78 13.84 14.13
CA GLN A 40 18.46 13.25 14.30
C GLN A 40 17.83 13.02 12.92
N VAL A 41 17.27 11.83 12.71
CA VAL A 41 16.67 11.42 11.43
C VAL A 41 15.30 10.79 11.70
N VAL A 42 14.31 11.14 10.88
CA VAL A 42 13.05 10.41 10.81
C VAL A 42 13.07 9.52 9.57
N ALA A 43 13.05 8.21 9.78
CA ALA A 43 12.94 7.24 8.70
C ALA A 43 11.46 7.01 8.39
N ALA A 44 11.01 7.47 7.22
CA ALA A 44 9.62 7.30 6.77
C ALA A 44 9.53 6.12 5.78
N PRO A 45 9.07 4.93 6.20
CA PRO A 45 8.96 3.79 5.31
C PRO A 45 7.83 4.00 4.30
N LEU A 46 8.15 3.84 3.02
CA LEU A 46 7.15 3.86 1.95
C LEU A 46 6.47 2.50 1.81
N LEU A 47 5.64 2.17 2.80
CA LEU A 47 4.95 0.89 2.93
C LEU A 47 3.46 1.15 3.21
N LEU A 48 2.58 0.38 2.56
CA LEU A 48 1.13 0.45 2.82
C LEU A 48 0.78 -0.20 4.15
N PHE A 49 1.33 -1.38 4.45
CA PHE A 49 0.98 -2.13 5.65
C PHE A 49 2.20 -2.57 6.44
N ALA A 50 1.98 -2.81 7.73
CA ALA A 50 3.00 -3.25 8.65
C ALA A 50 3.16 -4.78 8.53
N ALA A 51 4.04 -5.21 7.64
CA ALA A 51 4.48 -6.61 7.51
C ALA A 51 5.94 -6.78 8.01
N GLY A 52 6.55 -7.93 7.72
CA GLY A 52 7.93 -8.27 8.13
C GLY A 52 8.93 -7.13 7.92
N HIS A 53 8.90 -6.47 6.76
CA HIS A 53 9.79 -5.35 6.45
C HIS A 53 9.66 -4.17 7.42
N ALA A 54 8.44 -3.73 7.72
CA ALA A 54 8.22 -2.60 8.62
C ALA A 54 8.55 -2.94 10.09
N LYS A 55 8.37 -4.20 10.47
CA LYS A 55 8.46 -4.67 11.87
C LYS A 55 9.84 -5.19 12.25
N ARG A 56 10.66 -5.62 11.29
CA ARG A 56 11.96 -6.26 11.54
C ARG A 56 13.05 -5.71 10.64
N ASP A 57 12.92 -5.89 9.33
CA ASP A 57 14.05 -5.69 8.42
C ASP A 57 14.50 -4.22 8.33
N VAL A 58 13.55 -3.29 8.22
CA VAL A 58 13.85 -1.84 8.24
C VAL A 58 14.36 -1.40 9.61
N PRO A 59 13.70 -1.75 10.75
CA PRO A 59 14.25 -1.46 12.07
C PRO A 59 15.69 -1.96 12.27
N GLU A 60 16.00 -3.20 11.86
CA GLU A 60 17.34 -3.78 11.98
C GLU A 60 18.37 -3.01 11.16
N ALA A 61 18.04 -2.66 9.91
CA ALA A 61 18.91 -1.86 9.05
C ALA A 61 19.15 -0.44 9.62
N ILE A 62 18.11 0.17 10.17
CA ILE A 62 18.20 1.47 10.85
C ILE A 62 19.11 1.39 12.07
N VAL A 63 18.93 0.39 12.94
CA VAL A 63 19.73 0.23 14.16
C VAL A 63 21.21 0.08 13.82
N ALA A 64 21.55 -0.76 12.84
CA ALA A 64 22.92 -0.98 12.41
C ALA A 64 23.56 0.31 11.87
N ALA A 65 22.86 1.04 11.00
CA ALA A 65 23.37 2.27 10.40
C ALA A 65 23.43 3.45 11.40
N ALA A 66 22.48 3.54 12.33
CA ALA A 66 22.47 4.53 13.40
C ALA A 66 23.66 4.34 14.35
N ALA A 67 23.99 3.09 14.68
CA ALA A 67 25.17 2.77 15.49
C ALA A 67 26.49 3.18 14.80
N ALA A 68 26.58 3.01 13.48
CA ALA A 68 27.77 3.38 12.70
C ALA A 68 27.96 4.91 12.59
N THR A 69 26.86 5.66 12.51
CA THR A 69 26.88 7.11 12.28
C THR A 69 26.76 7.95 13.57
N GLY A 70 26.36 7.33 14.67
CA GLY A 70 26.04 8.03 15.93
C GLY A 70 24.74 8.85 15.88
N GLN A 71 23.91 8.66 14.85
CA GLN A 71 22.63 9.37 14.69
C GLN A 71 21.53 8.77 15.57
N ARG A 72 20.58 9.62 16.01
CA ARG A 72 19.32 9.15 16.59
C ARG A 72 18.27 9.04 15.50
N VAL A 73 17.81 7.83 15.23
CA VAL A 73 16.81 7.58 14.18
C VAL A 73 15.49 7.12 14.78
N VAL A 74 14.39 7.74 14.35
CA VAL A 74 13.02 7.31 14.69
C VAL A 74 12.33 6.86 13.41
N GLN A 75 11.80 5.64 13.40
CA GLN A 75 11.00 5.14 12.29
C GLN A 75 9.54 5.58 12.44
N ALA A 76 8.98 6.21 11.40
CA ALA A 76 7.56 6.50 11.33
C ALA A 76 6.74 5.25 11.02
N GLU A 77 5.45 5.29 11.32
CA GLU A 77 4.55 4.19 10.97
C GLU A 77 4.36 4.08 9.44
N PRO A 78 4.06 2.87 8.92
CA PRO A 78 3.59 2.70 7.55
C PRO A 78 2.33 3.53 7.26
N LEU A 79 2.06 3.79 5.98
CA LEU A 79 0.94 4.62 5.54
C LEU A 79 -0.43 4.11 6.02
N GLY A 80 -0.62 2.79 6.07
CA GLY A 80 -1.79 2.14 6.63
C GLY A 80 -3.12 2.69 6.11
N CYS A 81 -4.06 2.86 7.03
CA CYS A 81 -5.38 3.43 6.78
C CYS A 81 -5.40 4.96 6.97
N HIS A 82 -4.28 5.66 6.73
CA HIS A 82 -4.27 7.12 6.80
C HIS A 82 -5.38 7.72 5.92
N ALA A 83 -6.07 8.75 6.42
CA ALA A 83 -7.27 9.30 5.81
C ALA A 83 -7.05 9.69 4.32
N ASP A 84 -5.89 10.26 4.00
CA ASP A 84 -5.55 10.62 2.62
C ASP A 84 -5.34 9.42 1.70
N VAL A 85 -4.83 8.28 2.21
CA VAL A 85 -4.66 7.05 1.43
C VAL A 85 -6.03 6.43 1.15
N VAL A 86 -6.90 6.42 2.15
CA VAL A 86 -8.29 5.97 2.04
C VAL A 86 -9.05 6.87 1.04
N SER A 87 -8.88 8.18 1.14
CA SER A 87 -9.47 9.17 0.24
C SER A 87 -8.99 8.99 -1.20
N ALA A 88 -7.67 8.83 -1.40
CA ALA A 88 -7.09 8.58 -2.72
C ALA A 88 -7.64 7.29 -3.35
N SER A 89 -7.81 6.22 -2.56
CA SER A 89 -8.41 4.96 -3.01
C SER A 89 -9.86 5.13 -3.47
N ARG A 90 -10.68 5.88 -2.73
CA ARG A 90 -12.06 6.22 -3.14
C ARG A 90 -12.08 7.03 -4.43
N GLU A 91 -11.19 8.01 -4.53
CA GLU A 91 -11.11 8.87 -5.70
C GLU A 91 -10.74 8.06 -6.95
N ARG A 92 -9.77 7.14 -6.85
CA ARG A 92 -9.42 6.23 -7.95
C ARG A 92 -10.60 5.35 -8.39
N ARG A 93 -11.38 4.85 -7.44
CA ARG A 93 -12.60 4.08 -7.73
C ARG A 93 -13.64 4.91 -8.49
N ARG A 94 -13.92 6.13 -8.02
CA ARG A 94 -14.88 7.04 -8.66
C ARG A 94 -14.44 7.43 -10.07
N GLN A 95 -13.16 7.73 -10.24
CA GLN A 95 -12.56 8.01 -11.56
C GLN A 95 -12.76 6.83 -12.50
N ALA A 96 -12.51 5.59 -12.06
CA ALA A 96 -12.73 4.40 -12.89
C ALA A 96 -14.21 4.21 -13.25
N LEU A 97 -15.13 4.39 -12.29
CA LEU A 97 -16.56 4.24 -12.53
C LEU A 97 -17.13 5.31 -13.45
N ALA A 98 -16.59 6.54 -13.41
CA ALA A 98 -17.01 7.64 -14.28
C ALA A 98 -16.72 7.38 -15.78
N LEU A 99 -15.82 6.44 -16.09
CA LEU A 99 -15.49 6.04 -17.46
C LEU A 99 -16.42 4.94 -17.99
N LEU A 100 -17.32 4.41 -17.17
CA LEU A 100 -18.19 3.27 -17.48
C LEU A 100 -19.67 3.69 -17.48
N PRO A 101 -20.56 2.94 -18.13
CA PRO A 101 -22.01 3.18 -18.02
C PRO A 101 -22.48 3.20 -16.57
N ALA A 102 -23.41 4.08 -16.23
CA ALA A 102 -23.97 4.10 -14.88
C ALA A 102 -24.71 2.79 -14.58
N LEU A 103 -24.45 2.23 -13.41
CA LEU A 103 -25.17 1.10 -12.84
C LEU A 103 -25.54 1.44 -11.40
N ASP A 104 -26.57 0.79 -10.86
CA ASP A 104 -26.85 0.93 -9.44
C ASP A 104 -25.68 0.33 -8.63
N PRO A 105 -25.25 0.96 -7.52
CA PRO A 105 -24.14 0.42 -6.72
C PRO A 105 -24.36 -1.03 -6.27
N GLY A 106 -25.61 -1.43 -6.06
CA GLY A 106 -26.02 -2.81 -5.73
C GLY A 106 -25.87 -3.84 -6.87
N GLU A 107 -25.45 -3.42 -8.06
CA GLU A 107 -25.17 -4.30 -9.21
C GLU A 107 -23.67 -4.49 -9.45
N THR A 108 -22.83 -3.85 -8.62
CA THR A 108 -21.37 -3.90 -8.71
C THR A 108 -20.75 -4.57 -7.48
N ASP A 109 -19.94 -5.60 -7.70
CA ASP A 109 -19.04 -6.14 -6.67
C ASP A 109 -17.68 -5.44 -6.73
N LEU A 110 -17.03 -5.28 -5.59
CA LEU A 110 -15.67 -4.74 -5.47
C LEU A 110 -14.71 -5.83 -4.99
N VAL A 111 -13.64 -6.05 -5.75
CA VAL A 111 -12.51 -6.89 -5.36
C VAL A 111 -11.32 -5.97 -5.07
N VAL A 112 -10.94 -5.84 -3.80
CA VAL A 112 -9.72 -5.11 -3.41
C VAL A 112 -8.55 -6.09 -3.41
N VAL A 113 -7.50 -5.76 -4.17
CA VAL A 113 -6.38 -6.66 -4.41
C VAL A 113 -5.14 -6.18 -3.67
N GLY A 114 -4.59 -7.01 -2.80
CA GLY A 114 -3.27 -6.81 -2.21
C GLY A 114 -2.21 -7.69 -2.86
N ARG A 115 -0.93 -7.37 -2.64
CA ARG A 115 0.15 -8.33 -2.97
C ARG A 115 -0.04 -9.64 -2.21
N GLY A 116 -0.43 -9.54 -0.93
CA GLY A 116 -0.53 -10.64 0.04
C GLY A 116 0.76 -10.84 0.84
N SER A 117 0.61 -11.50 1.98
CA SER A 117 1.64 -11.64 3.02
C SER A 117 1.37 -12.87 3.87
N SER A 118 2.43 -13.52 4.35
CA SER A 118 2.33 -14.57 5.36
C SER A 118 2.10 -14.02 6.78
N ASP A 119 2.24 -12.71 6.99
CA ASP A 119 1.90 -12.03 8.24
C ASP A 119 0.37 -11.79 8.30
N PRO A 120 -0.37 -12.44 9.21
CA PRO A 120 -1.83 -12.30 9.31
C PRO A 120 -2.28 -10.87 9.61
N ALA A 121 -1.46 -10.07 10.30
CA ALA A 121 -1.79 -8.69 10.60
C ALA A 121 -1.88 -7.85 9.32
N ALA A 122 -1.00 -8.10 8.34
CA ALA A 122 -1.04 -7.38 7.07
C ALA A 122 -2.30 -7.72 6.25
N LEU A 123 -2.84 -8.94 6.38
CA LEU A 123 -4.10 -9.33 5.74
C LEU A 123 -5.29 -8.62 6.40
N GLY A 124 -5.31 -8.56 7.74
CA GLY A 124 -6.32 -7.81 8.50
C GLY A 124 -6.32 -6.33 8.13
N GLN A 125 -5.14 -5.72 8.03
CA GLN A 125 -4.99 -4.31 7.63
C GLN A 125 -5.57 -4.02 6.24
N LEU A 126 -5.46 -4.94 5.27
CA LEU A 126 -6.10 -4.77 3.96
C LEU A 126 -7.63 -4.79 4.08
N GLY A 127 -8.19 -5.68 4.90
CA GLY A 127 -9.62 -5.74 5.16
C GLY A 127 -10.14 -4.46 5.81
N GLU A 128 -9.45 -3.99 6.86
CA GLU A 128 -9.75 -2.72 7.52
C GLU A 128 -9.67 -1.54 6.55
N PHE A 129 -8.64 -1.50 5.70
CA PHE A 129 -8.50 -0.49 4.67
C PHE A 129 -9.65 -0.52 3.66
N ALA A 130 -10.03 -1.71 3.20
CA ALA A 130 -11.09 -1.88 2.23
C ALA A 130 -12.43 -1.38 2.79
N GLU A 131 -12.78 -1.75 4.02
CA GLU A 131 -13.97 -1.26 4.74
C GLU A 131 -13.90 0.26 4.97
N ALA A 132 -12.77 0.76 5.45
CA ALA A 132 -12.54 2.19 5.62
C ALA A 132 -12.69 2.94 4.30
N SER A 133 -12.34 2.35 3.16
CA SER A 133 -12.51 2.95 1.83
C SER A 133 -13.97 2.99 1.34
N LEU A 134 -14.88 2.27 1.99
CA LEU A 134 -16.31 2.29 1.67
C LEU A 134 -17.11 3.17 2.64
N ALA A 135 -16.61 3.38 3.86
CA ALA A 135 -17.31 4.10 4.91
C ALA A 135 -17.66 5.56 4.53
N GLY A 136 -18.93 5.85 4.26
CA GLY A 136 -19.36 7.19 3.82
C GLY A 136 -19.01 7.51 2.36
N ASP A 137 -18.71 6.49 1.54
CA ASP A 137 -18.70 6.63 0.09
C ASP A 137 -20.13 6.47 -0.45
N ALA A 138 -20.50 7.28 -1.46
CA ALA A 138 -21.80 7.18 -2.13
C ALA A 138 -21.88 5.90 -2.99
N VAL A 139 -20.72 5.37 -3.40
CA VAL A 139 -20.63 4.10 -4.12
C VAL A 139 -20.47 2.98 -3.11
N ARG A 140 -21.56 2.26 -2.83
CA ARG A 140 -21.52 1.06 -1.99
C ARG A 140 -21.68 -0.19 -2.86
N PRO A 141 -20.64 -1.02 -2.99
CA PRO A 141 -20.74 -2.24 -3.78
C PRO A 141 -21.70 -3.22 -3.09
N ARG A 142 -22.27 -4.12 -3.88
CA ARG A 142 -23.10 -5.23 -3.39
C ARG A 142 -22.31 -6.15 -2.46
N ARG A 143 -21.07 -6.48 -2.84
CA ARG A 143 -20.12 -7.23 -2.03
C ARG A 143 -18.74 -6.60 -2.07
N LEU A 144 -18.03 -6.71 -0.95
CA LEU A 144 -16.60 -6.48 -0.85
C LEU A 144 -15.89 -7.83 -0.75
N LEU A 145 -14.91 -8.04 -1.61
CA LEU A 145 -14.07 -9.22 -1.65
C LEU A 145 -12.60 -8.80 -1.59
N LEU A 146 -11.78 -9.62 -0.95
CA LEU A 146 -10.33 -9.45 -0.95
C LEU A 146 -9.73 -10.50 -1.87
N GLY A 147 -8.71 -10.11 -2.63
CA GLY A 147 -7.90 -11.02 -3.44
C GLY A 147 -6.42 -10.74 -3.26
N PHE A 148 -5.59 -11.76 -3.43
CA PHE A 148 -4.15 -11.65 -3.29
C PHE A 148 -3.42 -12.18 -4.51
N VAL A 149 -2.35 -11.48 -4.90
CA VAL A 149 -1.50 -11.91 -6.03
C VAL A 149 -0.52 -13.01 -5.61
N ALA A 150 -0.08 -13.00 -4.36
CA ALA A 150 0.89 -13.95 -3.81
C ALA A 150 0.73 -14.12 -2.30
N ALA A 151 1.35 -15.17 -1.74
CA ALA A 151 1.57 -15.37 -0.30
C ALA A 151 0.34 -15.39 0.63
N ALA A 152 -0.88 -15.24 0.11
CA ALA A 152 -2.14 -15.27 0.86
C ALA A 152 -3.27 -15.79 -0.02
N ARG A 153 -4.39 -16.12 0.63
CA ARG A 153 -5.62 -16.61 -0.02
C ARG A 153 -6.82 -15.77 0.44
N PRO A 154 -7.87 -15.63 -0.40
CA PRO A 154 -8.00 -16.21 -1.75
C PRO A 154 -7.09 -15.52 -2.79
N SER A 155 -6.69 -16.25 -3.84
CA SER A 155 -6.03 -15.61 -4.99
C SER A 155 -6.98 -14.65 -5.69
N LEU A 156 -6.44 -13.79 -6.55
CA LEU A 156 -7.26 -12.91 -7.38
C LEU A 156 -8.32 -13.69 -8.19
N ASP A 157 -7.92 -14.76 -8.87
CA ASP A 157 -8.85 -15.61 -9.64
C ASP A 157 -9.94 -16.22 -8.77
N GLU A 158 -9.59 -16.68 -7.56
CA GLU A 158 -10.55 -17.23 -6.60
C GLU A 158 -11.54 -16.15 -6.13
N ALA A 159 -11.08 -14.93 -5.90
CA ALA A 159 -11.92 -13.81 -5.52
C ALA A 159 -12.87 -13.39 -6.65
N ILE A 160 -12.38 -13.35 -7.90
CA ILE A 160 -13.21 -13.05 -9.08
C ILE A 160 -14.23 -14.18 -9.32
N ALA A 161 -13.82 -15.44 -9.24
CA ALA A 161 -14.71 -16.58 -9.37
C ALA A 161 -15.82 -16.55 -8.30
N ALA A 162 -15.48 -16.19 -7.06
CA ALA A 162 -16.45 -16.02 -5.98
C ALA A 162 -17.40 -14.84 -6.20
N ALA A 163 -17.00 -13.80 -6.93
CA ALA A 163 -17.88 -12.70 -7.33
C ALA A 163 -18.86 -13.14 -8.43
N CYS A 164 -18.40 -14.00 -9.35
CA CYS A 164 -19.18 -14.57 -10.45
C CYS A 164 -20.13 -15.73 -10.04
N ASP A 165 -20.05 -16.21 -8.80
CA ASP A 165 -20.86 -17.34 -8.33
C ASP A 165 -22.37 -17.04 -8.49
N PRO A 166 -23.11 -17.81 -9.32
CA PRO A 166 -24.55 -17.63 -9.50
C PRO A 166 -25.34 -17.76 -8.19
N GLY A 167 -24.84 -18.55 -7.24
CA GLY A 167 -25.44 -18.71 -5.91
C GLY A 167 -25.35 -17.46 -5.05
N ALA A 168 -24.42 -16.55 -5.35
CA ALA A 168 -24.26 -15.28 -4.65
C ALA A 168 -25.18 -14.18 -5.20
N GLY A 169 -25.97 -14.46 -6.26
CA GLY A 169 -26.86 -13.51 -6.92
C GLY A 169 -26.25 -12.85 -8.16
N VAL A 170 -27.08 -12.17 -8.96
CA VAL A 170 -26.66 -11.59 -10.25
C VAL A 170 -25.77 -10.37 -10.03
N VAL A 171 -24.54 -10.45 -10.54
CA VAL A 171 -23.60 -9.32 -10.63
C VAL A 171 -23.53 -8.82 -12.07
N ARG A 172 -23.59 -7.49 -12.27
CA ARG A 172 -23.41 -6.90 -13.61
C ARG A 172 -22.01 -6.38 -13.85
N ARG A 173 -21.31 -6.01 -12.78
CA ARG A 173 -19.94 -5.50 -12.83
C ARG A 173 -19.13 -6.01 -11.66
N ILE A 174 -17.90 -6.40 -11.95
CA ILE A 174 -16.87 -6.62 -10.93
C ILE A 174 -15.83 -5.53 -11.14
N LEU A 175 -15.61 -4.70 -10.12
CA LEU A 175 -14.54 -3.72 -10.12
C LEU A 175 -13.34 -4.30 -9.36
N VAL A 176 -12.23 -4.51 -10.06
CA VAL A 176 -10.97 -4.95 -9.45
C VAL A 176 -10.14 -3.72 -9.13
N GLN A 177 -9.79 -3.55 -7.85
CA GLN A 177 -9.08 -2.38 -7.35
C GLN A 177 -7.76 -2.79 -6.68
N PRO A 178 -6.62 -2.70 -7.37
CA PRO A 178 -5.31 -2.94 -6.78
C PRO A 178 -4.97 -1.90 -5.70
N HIS A 179 -4.54 -2.36 -4.54
CA HIS A 179 -3.98 -1.53 -3.47
C HIS A 179 -2.45 -1.68 -3.45
N LEU A 180 -1.81 -1.05 -4.43
CA LEU A 180 -0.37 -1.10 -4.70
C LEU A 180 0.19 0.32 -4.83
N LEU A 181 1.43 0.54 -4.38
CA LEU A 181 2.11 1.85 -4.49
C LEU A 181 2.81 2.06 -5.82
N PHE A 182 3.31 0.99 -6.42
CA PHE A 182 4.19 1.04 -7.58
C PHE A 182 3.62 0.24 -8.72
N ARG A 183 3.93 0.71 -9.92
CA ARG A 183 3.75 -0.06 -11.15
C ARG A 183 4.78 -1.17 -11.28
N GLY A 184 4.50 -2.12 -12.15
CA GLY A 184 5.44 -3.18 -12.55
C GLY A 184 4.84 -4.57 -12.35
N HIS A 185 5.69 -5.55 -12.07
CA HIS A 185 5.33 -6.97 -12.16
C HIS A 185 4.04 -7.36 -11.43
N VAL A 186 3.84 -6.88 -10.20
CA VAL A 186 2.61 -7.20 -9.42
C VAL A 186 1.37 -6.55 -10.04
N GLU A 187 1.48 -5.33 -10.57
CA GLU A 187 0.39 -4.66 -11.29
C GLU A 187 0.07 -5.41 -12.59
N GLU A 188 1.09 -5.85 -13.34
CA GLU A 188 0.94 -6.64 -14.56
C GLU A 188 0.22 -7.97 -14.31
N GLN A 189 0.53 -8.63 -13.18
CA GLN A 189 -0.17 -9.84 -12.76
C GLN A 189 -1.66 -9.59 -12.51
N VAL A 190 -2.02 -8.44 -11.92
CA VAL A 190 -3.43 -8.09 -11.73
C VAL A 190 -4.12 -7.76 -13.05
N ALA A 191 -3.42 -7.11 -13.99
CA ALA A 191 -3.97 -6.79 -15.31
C ALA A 191 -4.17 -8.01 -16.22
N ALA A 192 -3.48 -9.13 -15.93
CA ALA A 192 -3.55 -10.36 -16.69
C ALA A 192 -4.64 -11.35 -16.24
N ALA A 193 -5.26 -11.10 -15.08
CA ALA A 193 -6.36 -11.89 -14.52
C ALA A 193 -7.72 -11.46 -15.09
#